data_AF-A0A843KTJ0-F1
#
_entry.id   AF-A0A843KTJ0-F1
#
_cell.length_a   1.000
_cell.length_b   1.000
_cell.length_c   1.000
_cell.angle_alpha   90.00
_cell.angle_beta   90.00
_cell.angle_gamma   90.00
#
_symmetry.space_group_name_H-M   'P 1'
#
loop_
_entity.id
_entity.type
_entity.pdbx_description
1 polymer ?
#
loop_
_entity_poly.entity_id
_entity_poly.type
_entity_poly.pdbx_seq_one_letter_code
_entity_poly.pdbx_strand_id
1 'polypeptide(L)'
;MLVVFRYVATHSTWPLFDGFVDLLFVYVPLIILFSVLFMIGDIFAVFPFPFNLPFPLFNAAGSMLLVSFLLAVLIYVDGYFSIGISPALDAIALFLLPLVIIIVLIAGYVSIFAGLKSPKPDPSQDTRPSRTPENYPSWETIGEEFRQMVADVIRKVRNEIHKD
;
A
#
# COMPACT_ATOMS: atom_id res chain seq x y z
N MET A 1 -0.96 -10.38 25.94
CA MET A 1 -1.69 -9.10 25.96
C MET A 1 -3.20 -9.27 25.75
N LEU A 2 -3.69 -9.94 24.70
CA LEU A 2 -5.14 -10.15 24.50
C LEU A 2 -5.87 -10.82 25.67
N VAL A 3 -5.24 -11.79 26.34
CA VAL A 3 -5.80 -12.42 27.55
C VAL A 3 -5.94 -11.42 28.70
N VAL A 4 -5.00 -10.48 28.83
CA VAL A 4 -5.05 -9.41 29.83
C VAL A 4 -6.14 -8.40 29.48
N PHE A 5 -6.30 -8.05 28.20
CA PHE A 5 -7.42 -7.20 27.78
C PHE A 5 -8.77 -7.84 28.03
N ARG A 6 -8.92 -9.15 27.76
CA ARG A 6 -10.15 -9.89 28.11
C ARG A 6 -10.40 -9.91 29.61
N TYR A 7 -9.34 -10.11 30.42
CA TYR A 7 -9.45 -10.04 31.87
C TYR A 7 -9.93 -8.66 32.34
N VAL A 8 -9.33 -7.57 31.83
CA VAL A 8 -9.74 -6.20 32.16
C VAL A 8 -11.16 -5.90 31.67
N ALA A 9 -11.55 -6.40 30.50
CA ALA A 9 -12.90 -6.23 29.95
C ALA A 9 -13.95 -6.86 30.87
N THR A 10 -13.73 -8.09 31.33
CA THR A 10 -14.64 -8.76 32.28
C THR A 10 -14.73 -8.09 33.66
N HIS A 11 -13.76 -7.24 34.01
CA HIS A 11 -13.74 -6.47 35.26
C HIS A 11 -14.11 -4.98 35.06
N SER A 12 -14.37 -4.57 33.82
CA SER A 12 -14.77 -3.22 33.45
C SER A 12 -16.26 -3.22 33.11
N THR A 13 -17.00 -2.25 33.64
CA THR A 13 -18.44 -2.10 33.36
C THR A 13 -18.72 -1.36 32.05
N TRP A 14 -17.71 -1.14 31.20
CA TRP A 14 -17.86 -0.32 29.98
C TRP A 14 -18.19 -1.19 28.75
N PRO A 15 -19.44 -1.16 28.24
CA PRO A 15 -19.87 -2.08 27.18
C PRO A 15 -19.15 -1.88 25.84
N LEU A 16 -18.71 -0.64 25.57
CA LEU A 16 -17.90 -0.33 24.39
C LEU A 16 -16.54 -1.02 24.44
N PHE A 17 -15.91 -1.06 25.61
CA PHE A 17 -14.59 -1.67 25.75
C PHE A 17 -14.68 -3.20 25.63
N ASP A 18 -15.70 -3.81 26.23
CA ASP A 18 -15.94 -5.25 26.15
C ASP A 18 -16.19 -5.70 24.71
N GLY A 19 -17.12 -5.03 24.00
CA GLY A 19 -17.40 -5.35 22.60
C GLY A 19 -16.21 -5.10 21.67
N PHE A 20 -15.37 -4.09 21.95
CA PHE A 20 -14.15 -3.86 21.18
C PHE A 20 -13.12 -4.98 21.40
N VAL A 21 -12.99 -5.49 22.62
CA VAL A 21 -12.12 -6.63 22.92
C VAL A 21 -12.62 -7.90 22.23
N ASP A 22 -13.93 -8.12 22.18
CA ASP A 22 -14.53 -9.23 21.43
C ASP A 22 -14.26 -9.10 19.93
N LEU A 23 -14.40 -7.91 19.36
CA LEU A 23 -14.02 -7.64 17.97
C LEU A 23 -12.56 -8.00 17.75
N LEU A 24 -11.65 -7.49 18.58
CA LEU A 24 -10.23 -7.82 18.47
C LEU A 24 -9.99 -9.32 18.52
N PHE A 25 -10.69 -10.04 19.40
CA PHE A 25 -10.57 -11.49 19.55
C PHE A 25 -11.01 -12.25 18.29
N VAL A 26 -12.13 -11.83 17.69
CA VAL A 26 -12.64 -12.39 16.42
C VAL A 26 -11.67 -12.13 15.26
N TYR A 27 -11.07 -10.95 15.20
CA TYR A 27 -10.15 -10.57 14.14
C TYR A 27 -8.68 -10.94 14.40
N VAL A 28 -8.33 -11.61 15.50
CA VAL A 28 -6.95 -12.07 15.76
C VAL A 28 -6.32 -12.80 14.57
N PRO A 29 -6.99 -13.78 13.92
CA PRO A 29 -6.40 -14.47 12.78
C PRO A 29 -6.07 -13.52 11.63
N LEU A 30 -6.94 -12.55 11.36
CA LEU A 30 -6.74 -11.53 10.32
C LEU A 30 -5.55 -10.61 10.66
N ILE A 31 -5.45 -10.19 11.93
CA ILE A 31 -4.35 -9.37 12.44
C ILE A 31 -3.02 -10.07 12.28
N ILE A 32 -2.95 -11.34 12.70
CA ILE A 32 -1.76 -12.16 12.54
C ILE A 32 -1.43 -12.30 11.04
N LEU A 33 -2.42 -12.57 10.20
CA LEU A 33 -2.23 -12.77 8.78
C LEU A 33 -1.63 -11.54 8.08
N PHE A 34 -2.23 -10.36 8.24
CA PHE A 34 -1.67 -9.15 7.62
C PHE A 34 -0.30 -8.78 8.19
N SER A 35 -0.06 -9.04 9.48
CA SER A 35 1.24 -8.78 10.10
C SER A 35 2.33 -9.68 9.53
N VAL A 36 2.01 -10.97 9.32
CA VAL A 36 2.91 -11.93 8.67
C VAL A 36 3.14 -11.55 7.20
N LEU A 37 2.10 -11.12 6.48
CA LEU A 37 2.23 -10.63 5.11
C LEU A 37 3.18 -9.42 5.03
N PHE A 38 3.03 -8.44 5.90
CA PHE A 38 3.94 -7.29 5.98
C PHE A 38 5.37 -7.74 6.33
N MET A 39 5.53 -8.63 7.31
CA MET A 39 6.85 -9.16 7.66
C MET A 39 7.54 -9.85 6.47
N ILE A 40 6.79 -10.66 5.71
CA ILE A 40 7.30 -11.31 4.50
C ILE A 40 7.66 -10.25 3.45
N GLY A 41 6.81 -9.23 3.26
CA GLY A 41 7.10 -8.09 2.41
C GLY A 41 8.41 -7.40 2.79
N ASP A 42 8.59 -7.05 4.06
CA ASP A 42 9.81 -6.40 4.56
C ASP A 42 11.06 -7.26 4.34
N ILE A 43 10.96 -8.58 4.54
CA ILE A 43 12.04 -9.53 4.23
C ILE A 43 12.39 -9.46 2.74
N PHE A 44 11.38 -9.48 1.85
CA PHE A 44 11.61 -9.38 0.41
C PHE A 44 12.19 -8.03 -0.01
N ALA A 45 11.81 -6.94 0.64
CA ALA A 45 12.25 -5.59 0.31
C ALA A 45 13.77 -5.38 0.49
N VAL A 46 14.41 -6.14 1.39
CA VAL A 46 15.85 -6.03 1.67
C VAL A 46 16.71 -6.75 0.62
N PHE A 47 16.15 -7.72 -0.12
CA PHE A 47 16.93 -8.42 -1.14
C PHE A 47 17.25 -7.51 -2.33
N PRO A 48 18.38 -7.74 -3.02
CA PRO A 48 18.65 -7.06 -4.27
C PRO A 48 17.66 -7.48 -5.35
N PHE A 49 17.47 -6.61 -6.33
CA PHE A 49 16.76 -6.95 -7.55
C PHE A 49 17.39 -8.19 -8.22
N PRO A 50 16.61 -9.17 -8.69
CA PRO A 50 15.14 -9.17 -8.86
C PRO A 50 14.36 -9.80 -7.69
N PHE A 51 15.03 -10.21 -6.61
CA PHE A 51 14.37 -10.94 -5.53
C PHE A 51 13.46 -10.08 -4.66
N ASN A 52 13.54 -8.75 -4.77
CA ASN A 52 12.61 -7.82 -4.13
C ASN A 52 11.28 -7.63 -4.88
N LEU A 53 11.14 -8.14 -6.11
CA LEU A 53 9.88 -8.02 -6.88
C LEU A 53 8.60 -8.53 -6.17
N PRO A 54 8.65 -9.53 -5.26
CA PRO A 54 7.47 -9.96 -4.53
C PRO A 54 7.01 -9.00 -3.42
N PHE A 55 7.88 -8.14 -2.87
CA PHE A 55 7.50 -7.34 -1.70
C PHE A 55 6.27 -6.44 -1.91
N PRO A 56 6.10 -5.75 -3.08
CA PRO A 56 4.93 -4.91 -3.31
C PRO A 56 3.63 -5.72 -3.27
N LEU A 57 3.66 -6.98 -3.71
CA LEU A 57 2.50 -7.87 -3.70
C LEU A 57 2.11 -8.26 -2.27
N PHE A 58 3.09 -8.64 -1.44
CA PHE A 58 2.85 -8.94 -0.02
C PHE A 58 2.34 -7.72 0.73
N ASN A 59 2.91 -6.55 0.50
CA ASN A 59 2.47 -5.30 1.12
C ASN A 59 1.08 -4.89 0.64
N ALA A 60 0.73 -5.10 -0.64
CA ALA A 60 -0.61 -4.81 -1.15
C ALA A 60 -1.66 -5.72 -0.50
N ALA A 61 -1.38 -7.02 -0.41
CA ALA A 61 -2.27 -7.97 0.27
C ALA A 61 -2.41 -7.64 1.77
N GLY A 62 -1.31 -7.39 2.47
CA GLY A 62 -1.33 -6.97 3.88
C GLY A 62 -2.11 -5.67 4.08
N SER A 63 -1.91 -4.67 3.22
CA SER A 63 -2.60 -3.38 3.29
C SER A 63 -4.10 -3.53 3.03
N MET A 64 -4.50 -4.36 2.08
CA MET A 64 -5.91 -4.66 1.82
C MET A 64 -6.58 -5.26 3.07
N LEU A 65 -5.97 -6.27 3.68
CA LEU A 65 -6.51 -6.92 4.88
C LEU A 65 -6.54 -5.96 6.09
N LEU A 66 -5.51 -5.12 6.23
CA LEU A 66 -5.48 -4.07 7.25
C LEU A 66 -6.63 -3.09 7.06
N VAL A 67 -6.88 -2.62 5.84
CA VAL A 67 -7.99 -1.70 5.54
C VAL A 67 -9.34 -2.38 5.78
N SER A 68 -9.50 -3.65 5.42
CA SER A 68 -10.69 -4.43 5.76
C SER A 68 -10.92 -4.51 7.27
N PHE A 69 -9.85 -4.70 8.06
CA PHE A 69 -9.93 -4.68 9.51
C PHE A 69 -10.34 -3.30 10.05
N LEU A 70 -9.77 -2.23 9.52
CA LEU A 70 -10.15 -0.86 9.91
C LEU A 70 -11.63 -0.58 9.61
N LEU A 71 -12.13 -1.00 8.45
CA LEU A 71 -13.55 -0.88 8.11
C LEU A 71 -14.43 -1.65 9.09
N ALA A 72 -14.03 -2.86 9.50
CA ALA A 72 -14.75 -3.63 10.52
C ALA A 72 -14.80 -2.90 11.88
N VAL A 73 -13.72 -2.23 12.28
CA VAL A 73 -13.71 -1.38 13.48
C VAL A 73 -14.69 -0.21 13.33
N LEU A 74 -14.73 0.44 12.17
CA LEU A 74 -15.68 1.54 11.92
C LEU A 74 -17.14 1.05 11.95
N ILE A 75 -17.43 -0.11 11.37
CA ILE A 75 -18.77 -0.73 11.40
C ILE A 75 -19.17 -1.06 12.85
N TYR A 76 -18.24 -1.54 13.66
CA TYR A 76 -18.50 -1.76 15.09
C TYR A 76 -18.84 -0.47 15.84
N VAL A 77 -18.09 0.61 15.58
CA VAL A 77 -18.38 1.94 16.16
C VAL A 77 -19.74 2.45 15.68
N ASP A 78 -20.06 2.31 14.40
CA ASP A 78 -21.37 2.66 13.83
C ASP A 78 -22.50 1.91 14.53
N GLY A 79 -22.35 0.60 14.72
CA GLY A 79 -23.33 -0.24 15.41
C GLY A 79 -23.51 0.15 16.89
N TYR A 80 -22.43 0.50 17.59
CA TYR A 80 -22.49 0.91 18.99
C TYR A 80 -23.18 2.27 19.17
N PHE A 81 -22.88 3.25 18.31
CA PHE A 81 -23.42 4.60 18.40
C PHE A 81 -24.67 4.84 17.55
N SER A 82 -25.10 3.85 16.76
CA SER A 82 -26.23 3.95 15.83
C SER A 82 -26.12 5.15 14.88
N ILE A 83 -24.91 5.40 14.33
CA ILE A 83 -24.63 6.56 13.48
C ILE A 83 -25.36 6.42 12.12
N GLY A 84 -25.52 5.19 11.63
CA GLY A 84 -26.21 4.87 10.37
C GLY A 84 -25.31 4.96 9.13
N ILE A 85 -23.99 4.87 9.28
CA ILE A 85 -23.03 5.01 8.17
C ILE A 85 -22.59 3.68 7.54
N SER A 86 -22.94 2.52 8.11
CA SER A 86 -22.55 1.20 7.57
C SER A 86 -22.80 1.03 6.05
N PRO A 87 -23.97 1.43 5.47
CA PRO A 87 -24.20 1.31 4.03
C PRO A 87 -23.21 2.14 3.19
N ALA A 88 -22.81 3.30 3.69
CA ALA A 88 -21.79 4.13 3.04
C ALA A 88 -20.41 3.50 3.15
N LEU A 89 -20.09 2.87 4.30
CA LEU A 89 -18.82 2.15 4.48
C LEU A 89 -18.71 0.95 3.53
N ASP A 90 -19.78 0.21 3.29
CA ASP A 90 -19.80 -0.89 2.31
C ASP A 90 -19.55 -0.39 0.88
N ALA A 91 -20.19 0.72 0.50
CA ALA A 91 -19.98 1.35 -0.79
C ALA A 91 -18.53 1.87 -0.92
N ILE A 92 -17.98 2.47 0.13
CA ILE A 92 -16.58 2.92 0.17
C ILE A 92 -15.64 1.71 0.06
N ALA A 93 -15.91 0.60 0.76
CA ALA A 93 -15.08 -0.59 0.73
C ALA A 93 -14.91 -1.15 -0.68
N LEU A 94 -15.99 -1.14 -1.48
CA LEU A 94 -15.99 -1.61 -2.86
C LEU A 94 -14.94 -0.91 -3.74
N PHE A 95 -14.72 0.39 -3.53
CA PHE A 95 -13.74 1.17 -4.28
C PHE A 95 -12.39 1.26 -3.57
N LEU A 96 -12.41 1.34 -2.24
CA LEU A 96 -11.22 1.56 -1.42
C LEU A 96 -10.28 0.36 -1.45
N LEU A 97 -10.82 -0.86 -1.35
CA LEU A 97 -10.00 -2.07 -1.35
C LEU A 97 -9.18 -2.27 -2.65
N PRO A 98 -9.79 -2.22 -3.86
CA PRO A 98 -9.00 -2.31 -5.09
C PRO A 98 -8.06 -1.12 -5.27
N LEU A 99 -8.47 0.08 -4.84
CA LEU A 99 -7.63 1.27 -4.91
C LEU A 99 -6.36 1.13 -4.05
N VAL A 100 -6.48 0.60 -2.83
CA VAL A 100 -5.34 0.34 -1.94
C VAL A 100 -4.36 -0.63 -2.58
N ILE A 101 -4.85 -1.72 -3.21
CA ILE A 101 -3.99 -2.65 -3.94
C ILE A 101 -3.22 -1.90 -5.04
N ILE A 102 -3.92 -1.15 -5.89
CA ILE A 102 -3.31 -0.42 -7.02
C ILE A 102 -2.24 0.55 -6.52
N ILE A 103 -2.56 1.38 -5.51
CA ILE A 103 -1.64 2.39 -4.98
C ILE A 103 -0.40 1.72 -4.40
N VAL A 104 -0.56 0.67 -3.59
CA VAL A 104 0.56 -0.02 -2.94
C VAL A 104 1.45 -0.73 -3.96
N LEU A 105 0.86 -1.37 -4.99
CA LEU A 105 1.62 -1.99 -6.07
C LEU A 105 2.42 -0.95 -6.85
N ILE A 106 1.78 0.16 -7.28
CA ILE A 106 2.46 1.23 -8.02
C ILE A 106 3.61 1.80 -7.19
N ALA A 107 3.34 2.18 -5.93
CA ALA A 107 4.36 2.75 -5.05
C ALA A 107 5.52 1.77 -4.83
N GLY A 108 5.22 0.50 -4.56
CA GLY A 108 6.23 -0.53 -4.33
C GLY A 108 7.09 -0.78 -5.56
N TYR A 109 6.50 -0.98 -6.74
CA TYR A 109 7.27 -1.20 -7.96
C TYR A 109 8.06 0.04 -8.39
N VAL A 110 7.49 1.25 -8.29
CA VAL A 110 8.21 2.49 -8.56
C VAL A 110 9.45 2.61 -7.65
N SER A 111 9.34 2.24 -6.38
CA SER A 111 10.49 2.30 -5.46
C SER A 111 11.62 1.33 -5.85
N ILE A 112 11.30 0.14 -6.36
CA ILE A 112 12.31 -0.82 -6.87
C ILE A 112 13.06 -0.21 -8.05
N PHE A 113 12.34 0.31 -9.04
CA PHE A 113 12.96 0.85 -10.26
C PHE A 113 13.72 2.16 -10.01
N ALA A 114 13.23 3.01 -9.11
CA ALA A 114 13.95 4.22 -8.69
C ALA A 114 15.27 3.88 -7.97
N GLY A 115 15.27 2.81 -7.17
CA GLY A 115 16.48 2.30 -6.50
C GLY A 115 17.54 1.79 -7.47
N LEU A 116 17.14 1.19 -8.59
CA LEU A 116 18.08 0.72 -9.63
C LEU A 116 18.79 1.86 -10.36
N LYS A 117 18.14 3.03 -10.50
CA LYS A 117 18.68 4.18 -11.24
C LYS A 117 19.67 5.02 -10.42
N SER A 118 19.70 4.85 -9.10
CA SER A 118 20.57 5.61 -8.22
C SER A 118 21.94 4.94 -8.10
N PRO A 119 23.05 5.56 -8.57
CA PRO A 119 24.38 5.10 -8.25
C PRO A 119 24.53 5.11 -6.73
N LYS A 120 24.85 3.97 -6.13
CA LYS A 120 25.14 3.87 -4.71
C LYS A 120 26.25 4.89 -4.40
N PRO A 121 26.08 5.85 -3.47
CA PRO A 121 27.16 6.76 -3.12
C PRO A 121 28.28 5.92 -2.52
N ASP A 122 29.41 5.87 -3.20
CA ASP A 122 30.63 5.28 -2.67
C ASP A 122 31.06 6.12 -1.45
N PRO A 123 31.17 5.56 -0.24
CA PRO A 123 31.63 6.30 0.93
C PRO A 123 33.07 6.83 0.81
N SER A 124 33.78 6.47 -0.26
CA SER A 124 35.20 6.74 -0.48
C SER A 124 35.49 8.01 -1.29
N GLN A 125 34.48 8.75 -1.76
CA GLN A 125 34.69 9.92 -2.63
C GLN A 125 34.41 11.25 -1.93
N ASP A 126 35.08 11.49 -0.81
CA ASP A 126 35.48 12.86 -0.48
C ASP A 126 36.80 13.17 -1.19
N THR A 127 36.78 14.22 -2.00
CA THR A 127 37.92 14.89 -2.66
C THR A 127 38.26 14.44 -4.09
N ARG A 128 37.58 15.01 -5.11
CA ARG A 128 38.20 15.77 -6.23
C ARG A 128 37.18 16.29 -7.28
N PRO A 129 37.50 17.39 -8.00
CA PRO A 129 36.53 18.17 -8.75
C PRO A 129 36.22 17.61 -10.15
N SER A 130 34.94 17.74 -10.51
CA SER A 130 34.32 17.80 -11.85
C SER A 130 35.10 17.28 -13.06
N ARG A 131 34.62 16.15 -13.59
CA ARG A 131 34.63 15.85 -15.03
C ARG A 131 33.23 15.44 -15.47
N THR A 132 32.65 16.27 -16.35
CA THR A 132 31.44 15.97 -17.12
C THR A 132 31.65 14.70 -17.94
N PRO A 133 30.67 13.79 -18.00
CA PRO A 133 30.40 13.00 -19.19
C PRO A 133 29.10 13.50 -19.82
N GLU A 134 29.23 14.00 -21.04
CA GLU A 134 28.13 14.16 -21.99
C GLU A 134 27.29 12.87 -22.09
N ASN A 135 25.99 13.08 -22.31
CA ASN A 135 25.05 12.11 -22.88
C ASN A 135 24.42 11.07 -21.92
N TYR A 136 23.83 11.53 -20.82
CA TYR A 136 22.67 10.85 -20.24
C TYR A 136 21.41 11.64 -20.57
N PRO A 137 20.34 11.00 -21.09
CA PRO A 137 19.09 11.69 -21.38
C PRO A 137 18.58 12.31 -20.08
N SER A 138 18.42 13.63 -20.09
CA SER A 138 17.94 14.35 -18.92
C SER A 138 16.50 13.90 -18.63
N TRP A 139 16.09 14.02 -17.37
CA TRP A 139 14.72 13.71 -16.97
C TRP A 139 13.67 14.52 -17.74
N GLU A 140 14.06 15.70 -18.23
CA GLU A 140 13.22 16.51 -19.10
C GLU A 140 13.06 15.85 -20.48
N THR A 141 14.14 15.32 -21.07
CA THR A 141 14.08 14.60 -22.34
C THR A 141 13.23 13.32 -22.24
N ILE A 142 13.41 12.53 -21.18
CA ILE A 142 12.61 11.32 -20.94
C ILE A 142 11.14 11.67 -20.68
N GLY A 143 10.87 12.77 -19.98
CA GLY A 143 9.52 13.25 -19.75
C GLY A 143 8.80 13.67 -21.03
N GLU A 144 9.50 14.34 -21.94
CA GLU A 144 8.96 14.75 -23.23
C GLU A 144 8.69 13.54 -24.14
N GLU A 145 9.60 12.56 -24.20
CA GLU A 145 9.39 11.32 -24.96
C GLU A 145 8.19 10.52 -24.43
N PHE A 146 8.02 10.42 -23.11
CA PHE A 146 6.88 9.75 -22.50
C PHE A 146 5.55 10.47 -22.79
N ARG A 147 5.53 11.81 -22.71
CA ARG A 147 4.34 12.61 -23.04
C ARG A 147 3.90 12.40 -24.49
N GLN A 148 4.85 12.31 -25.42
CA GLN A 148 4.56 12.05 -26.83
C GLN A 148 3.99 10.64 -27.05
N MET A 149 4.59 9.63 -26.41
CA MET A 149 4.10 8.25 -26.49
C MET A 149 2.67 8.12 -25.93
N VAL A 150 2.37 8.76 -24.81
CA VAL A 150 1.03 8.78 -24.20
C VAL A 150 0.02 9.49 -25.11
N ALA A 151 0.40 10.62 -25.70
CA ALA A 151 -0.47 11.35 -26.62
C ALA A 151 -0.83 10.50 -27.86
N ASP A 152 0.12 9.74 -28.39
CA ASP A 152 -0.11 8.86 -29.53
C ASP A 152 -1.01 7.66 -29.19
N VAL A 153 -0.86 7.07 -28.00
CA VAL A 153 -1.75 5.99 -27.53
C VAL A 153 -3.17 6.51 -27.34
N ILE A 154 -3.34 7.67 -26.70
CA ILE A 154 -4.67 8.30 -26.53
C ILE A 154 -5.29 8.63 -27.88
N ARG A 155 -4.49 9.16 -28.82
CA ARG A 155 -4.95 9.48 -30.16
C ARG A 155 -5.36 8.22 -30.93
N LYS A 156 -4.61 7.12 -30.79
CA LYS A 156 -4.92 5.83 -31.42
C LYS A 156 -6.23 5.25 -30.88
N VAL A 157 -6.41 5.23 -29.55
CA VAL A 157 -7.64 4.75 -28.91
C VAL A 157 -8.84 5.63 -29.30
N ARG A 158 -8.68 6.95 -29.31
CA ARG A 158 -9.74 7.88 -29.76
C ARG A 158 -10.15 7.66 -31.21
N ASN A 159 -9.19 7.38 -32.08
CA ASN A 159 -9.43 7.16 -33.51
C ASN A 159 -10.06 5.77 -33.78
N GLU A 160 -9.77 4.77 -32.95
CA GLU A 160 -10.45 3.46 -33.01
C GLU A 160 -11.91 3.58 -32.55
N ILE A 161 -12.21 4.40 -31.54
CA ILE A 161 -13.59 4.62 -31.04
C ILE A 161 -14.47 5.43 -32.02
N HIS A 162 -13.89 6.29 -32.86
CA HIS A 162 -14.63 7.07 -33.88
C HIS A 162 -14.80 6.34 -35.22
N LYS A 163 -14.31 5.09 -35.33
CA LYS A 163 -14.40 4.28 -36.55
C LYS A 163 -15.56 3.28 -36.52
N ASP A 164 -16.23 3.14 -35.37
CA ASP A 164 -17.54 2.50 -35.20
C ASP A 164 -18.65 3.56 -35.10
#